data_AF-A0AAD6TEB7-F1
#
_entry.id   AF-A0AAD6TEB7-F1
#
_cell.length_a   1.000
_cell.length_b   1.000
_cell.length_c   1.000
_cell.angle_alpha   90.00
_cell.angle_beta   90.00
_cell.angle_gamma   90.00
#
_symmetry.space_group_name_H-M   'P 1'
#
loop_
_entity.id
_entity.type
_entity.pdbx_description
1 polymer ?
#
loop_
_entity_poly.entity_id
_entity_poly.type
_entity_poly.pdbx_seq_one_letter_code
_entity_poly.pdbx_strand_id
1 'polypeptide(L)'
;MSSSEMDAWSSEGDRVQGFRAEAEMQRWQEQWEQKLAELLRTIRSFSRMQLVWAQLADTQPADRPGASAYARQKAAMYARRAEEGRESIKKLGYGDLIKEKANLVLFVGTERQKEAALVKAAISNS
;
A
#
# COMPACT_ATOMS: atom_id res chain seq x y z
N MET A 1 -23.22 -28.69 35.18
CA MET A 1 -23.43 -27.37 34.55
C MET A 1 -24.91 -27.18 34.41
N SER A 2 -25.44 -26.09 35.00
CA SER A 2 -26.83 -25.71 34.80
C SER A 2 -27.04 -25.14 33.40
N SER A 3 -28.28 -25.07 32.93
CA SER A 3 -28.60 -24.45 31.64
C SER A 3 -28.08 -23.02 31.54
N SER A 4 -28.16 -22.22 32.60
CA SER A 4 -27.72 -20.82 32.56
C SER A 4 -26.19 -20.69 32.56
N GLU A 5 -25.47 -21.65 33.14
CA GLU A 5 -24.00 -21.72 33.03
C GLU A 5 -23.56 -22.09 31.61
N MET A 6 -24.32 -22.96 30.93
CA MET A 6 -24.09 -23.32 29.53
C MET A 6 -24.33 -22.12 28.60
N ASP A 7 -25.43 -21.40 28.80
CA ASP A 7 -25.78 -20.20 28.01
C ASP A 7 -24.77 -19.06 28.19
N ALA A 8 -24.31 -18.84 29.44
CA ALA A 8 -23.27 -17.86 29.73
C ALA A 8 -21.93 -18.21 29.09
N TRP A 9 -21.56 -19.50 29.08
CA TRP A 9 -20.35 -19.98 28.45
C TRP A 9 -20.41 -19.84 26.91
N SER A 10 -21.54 -20.18 26.30
CA SER A 10 -21.77 -19.98 24.86
C SER A 10 -21.73 -18.50 24.47
N SER A 11 -22.39 -17.63 25.24
CA SER A 11 -22.38 -16.18 24.99
C SER A 11 -20.99 -15.56 25.11
N GLU A 12 -20.19 -16.00 26.09
CA GLU A 12 -18.79 -15.57 26.21
C GLU A 12 -17.96 -16.09 25.03
N GLY A 13 -18.19 -17.32 24.59
CA GLY A 13 -17.57 -17.90 23.39
C GLY A 13 -17.82 -17.04 22.15
N ASP A 14 -19.08 -16.66 21.90
CA ASP A 14 -19.47 -15.82 20.77
C ASP A 14 -18.83 -14.42 20.85
N ARG A 15 -18.78 -13.84 22.05
CA ARG A 15 -18.11 -12.55 22.28
C ARG A 15 -16.62 -12.61 21.97
N VAL A 16 -15.93 -13.67 22.41
CA VAL A 16 -14.51 -13.89 22.13
C VAL A 16 -14.27 -14.05 20.63
N GLN A 17 -15.12 -14.77 19.91
CA GLN A 17 -15.00 -14.89 18.45
C GLN A 17 -15.23 -13.54 17.76
N GLY A 18 -16.18 -12.73 18.24
CA GLY A 18 -16.40 -11.37 17.75
C GLY A 18 -15.15 -10.50 17.86
N PHE A 19 -14.50 -10.49 19.02
CA PHE A 19 -13.25 -9.73 19.21
C PHE A 19 -12.11 -10.24 18.32
N ARG A 20 -12.02 -11.55 18.08
CA ARG A 20 -11.00 -12.13 17.18
C ARG A 20 -11.23 -11.71 15.74
N ALA A 21 -12.48 -11.78 15.27
CA ALA A 21 -12.84 -11.35 13.93
C ALA A 21 -12.55 -9.86 13.72
N GLU A 22 -12.86 -9.01 14.71
CA GLU A 22 -12.55 -7.59 14.66
C GLU A 22 -11.04 -7.33 14.62
N ALA A 23 -10.26 -7.99 15.48
CA ALA A 23 -8.81 -7.86 15.50
C ALA A 23 -8.16 -8.35 14.19
N GLU A 24 -8.69 -9.41 13.59
CA GLU A 24 -8.23 -9.89 12.29
C GLU A 24 -8.55 -8.88 11.18
N MET A 25 -9.75 -8.32 11.15
CA MET A 25 -10.12 -7.26 10.20
C MET A 25 -9.17 -6.06 10.31
N GLN A 26 -8.94 -5.55 11.52
CA GLN A 26 -8.02 -4.42 11.75
C GLN A 26 -6.60 -4.74 11.26
N ARG A 27 -6.11 -5.96 11.54
CA ARG A 27 -4.79 -6.39 11.07
C ARG A 27 -4.71 -6.45 9.53
N TRP A 28 -5.76 -6.95 8.87
CA TRP A 28 -5.81 -6.97 7.41
C TRP A 28 -5.78 -5.56 6.81
N GLN A 29 -6.52 -4.61 7.41
CA GLN A 29 -6.49 -3.20 7.01
C GLN A 29 -5.08 -2.61 7.14
N GLU A 30 -4.43 -2.78 8.30
CA GLU A 30 -3.06 -2.30 8.51
C GLU A 30 -2.06 -2.88 7.51
N GLN A 31 -2.15 -4.17 7.21
CA GLN A 31 -1.29 -4.83 6.23
C GLN A 31 -1.51 -4.30 4.82
N TRP A 32 -2.77 -4.03 4.45
CA TRP A 32 -3.08 -3.42 3.16
C TRP A 32 -2.49 -2.01 3.05
N GLU A 33 -2.63 -1.18 4.09
CA GLU A 33 -2.07 0.19 4.13
C GLU A 33 -0.54 0.19 4.02
N GLN A 34 0.12 -0.70 4.76
CA GLN A 34 1.58 -0.85 4.71
C GLN A 34 2.04 -1.21 3.30
N LYS A 35 1.41 -2.21 2.66
CA LYS A 35 1.74 -2.62 1.30
C LYS A 35 1.53 -1.48 0.29
N LEU A 36 0.45 -0.72 0.43
CA LEU A 36 0.19 0.43 -0.43
C LEU A 36 1.26 1.51 -0.26
N ALA A 37 1.65 1.82 0.98
CA ALA A 37 2.73 2.77 1.28
C ALA A 37 4.07 2.31 0.69
N GLU A 38 4.39 1.02 0.81
CA GLU A 38 5.61 0.43 0.28
C GLU A 38 5.68 0.48 -1.25
N LEU A 39 4.57 0.17 -1.93
CA LEU A 39 4.48 0.28 -3.40
C LEU A 39 4.73 1.71 -3.86
N LEU A 40 4.05 2.68 -3.25
CA LEU A 40 4.22 4.10 -3.58
C LEU A 40 5.66 4.58 -3.32
N ARG A 41 6.26 4.16 -2.20
CA ARG A 41 7.66 4.45 -1.88
C ARG A 41 8.61 3.83 -2.91
N THR A 42 8.34 2.61 -3.35
CA THR A 42 9.15 1.88 -4.33
C THR A 42 9.13 2.58 -5.69
N ILE A 43 7.96 3.03 -6.16
CA ILE A 43 7.82 3.81 -7.40
C ILE A 43 8.63 5.11 -7.32
N ARG A 44 8.53 5.83 -6.20
CA ARG A 44 9.32 7.06 -5.96
C ARG A 44 10.81 6.77 -5.95
N SER A 45 11.24 5.68 -5.32
CA SER A 45 12.63 5.25 -5.29
C SER A 45 13.17 4.96 -6.69
N PHE A 46 12.43 4.20 -7.52
CA PHE A 46 12.82 3.94 -8.91
C PHE A 46 12.87 5.23 -9.74
N SER A 47 11.91 6.13 -9.57
CA SER A 47 11.92 7.43 -10.26
C SER A 47 13.14 8.27 -9.86
N ARG A 48 13.51 8.26 -8.56
CA ARG A 48 14.72 8.94 -8.09
C ARG A 48 15.99 8.31 -8.66
N MET A 49 16.06 6.97 -8.69
CA MET A 49 17.20 6.24 -9.25
C MET A 49 17.36 6.50 -10.75
N GLN A 50 16.27 6.56 -11.52
CA GLN A 50 16.32 6.98 -12.92
C GLN A 50 17.02 8.33 -13.05
N LEU A 51 16.60 9.34 -12.27
CA LEU A 51 17.16 10.69 -12.35
C LEU A 51 18.65 10.71 -11.98
N VAL A 52 19.04 10.01 -10.91
CA VAL A 52 20.44 9.93 -10.46
C VAL A 52 21.33 9.28 -11.53
N TRP A 53 20.87 8.17 -12.13
CA TRP A 53 21.63 7.49 -13.18
C TRP A 53 21.72 8.32 -14.47
N ALA A 54 20.66 9.05 -14.82
CA ALA A 54 20.68 9.96 -15.97
C ALA A 54 21.69 11.09 -15.75
N GLN A 55 21.65 11.74 -14.59
CA GLN A 55 22.62 12.78 -14.22
C GLN A 55 24.06 12.23 -14.23
N LEU A 56 24.28 11.04 -13.67
CA LEU A 56 25.59 10.41 -13.65
C LEU A 56 26.12 10.13 -15.06
N ALA A 57 25.24 9.78 -16.01
CA ALA A 57 25.62 9.54 -17.39
C ALA A 57 26.13 10.82 -18.08
N ASP A 58 25.57 11.97 -17.72
CA ASP A 58 25.90 13.27 -18.29
C ASP A 58 27.16 13.89 -17.65
N THR A 59 27.54 13.44 -16.44
CA THR A 59 28.79 13.85 -15.78
C THR A 59 29.99 12.97 -16.14
N GLN A 60 29.82 11.92 -16.95
CA GLN A 60 30.96 11.06 -17.30
C GLN A 60 31.92 11.77 -18.25
N PRO A 61 33.24 11.66 -18.01
CA PRO A 61 34.26 12.12 -18.95
C PRO A 61 34.12 11.53 -20.36
N ALA A 62 34.48 12.30 -21.39
CA ALA A 62 34.37 11.90 -22.80
C ALA A 62 35.28 10.72 -23.18
N ASP A 63 36.36 10.48 -22.44
CA ASP A 63 37.26 9.34 -22.60
C ASP A 63 36.67 8.03 -22.02
N ARG A 64 35.48 8.07 -21.40
CA ARG A 64 34.79 6.92 -20.81
C ARG A 64 33.37 6.74 -21.36
N PRO A 65 33.19 6.59 -22.69
CA PRO A 65 31.86 6.46 -23.30
C PRO A 65 31.08 5.24 -22.78
N GLY A 66 31.77 4.15 -22.43
CA GLY A 66 31.14 2.96 -21.85
C GLY A 66 30.48 3.21 -20.49
N ALA A 67 31.08 4.05 -19.64
CA ALA A 67 30.50 4.40 -18.35
C ALA A 67 29.21 5.23 -18.52
N SER A 68 29.21 6.18 -19.47
CA SER A 68 28.03 6.97 -19.81
C SER A 68 26.91 6.07 -20.36
N ALA A 69 27.24 5.16 -21.29
CA ALA A 69 26.28 4.22 -21.86
C ALA A 69 25.64 3.31 -20.79
N TYR A 70 26.45 2.75 -19.88
CA TYR A 70 25.95 1.91 -18.79
C TYR A 70 25.03 2.70 -17.83
N ALA A 71 25.41 3.94 -17.49
CA ALA A 71 24.57 4.79 -16.65
C ALA A 71 23.22 5.11 -17.33
N ARG A 72 23.20 5.38 -18.64
CA ARG A 72 21.95 5.54 -19.40
C ARG A 72 21.10 4.26 -19.41
N GLN A 73 21.73 3.09 -19.57
CA GLN A 73 21.04 1.81 -19.48
C GLN A 73 20.35 1.62 -18.12
N LYS A 74 21.04 1.96 -17.02
CA LYS A 74 20.46 1.91 -15.67
C LYS A 74 19.33 2.92 -15.48
N ALA A 75 19.48 4.14 -16.00
CA ALA A 75 18.41 5.13 -15.98
C ALA A 75 17.15 4.60 -16.67
N ALA A 76 17.30 4.03 -17.87
CA ALA A 76 16.20 3.42 -18.62
C ALA A 76 15.56 2.22 -17.89
N MET A 77 16.37 1.36 -17.27
CA MET A 77 15.89 0.23 -16.47
C MET A 77 15.01 0.70 -15.30
N TYR A 78 15.46 1.70 -14.54
CA TYR A 78 14.69 2.24 -13.42
C TYR A 78 13.44 3.01 -13.88
N ALA A 79 13.51 3.72 -15.02
CA ALA A 79 12.34 4.36 -15.62
C ALA A 79 11.24 3.33 -15.93
N ARG A 80 11.62 2.21 -16.56
CA ARG A 80 10.71 1.11 -16.85
C ARG A 80 10.08 0.53 -15.59
N ARG A 81 10.88 0.24 -14.56
CA ARG A 81 10.37 -0.29 -13.27
C ARG A 81 9.42 0.67 -12.57
N ALA A 82 9.69 1.98 -12.65
CA ALA A 82 8.79 2.98 -12.10
C ALA A 82 7.45 2.99 -12.84
N GLU A 83 7.46 2.82 -14.16
CA GLU A 83 6.22 2.74 -14.97
C GLU A 83 5.43 1.46 -14.68
N GLU A 84 6.08 0.30 -14.66
CA GLU A 84 5.45 -0.97 -14.28
C GLU A 84 4.77 -0.89 -12.90
N GLY A 85 5.41 -0.22 -11.94
CA GLY A 85 4.81 0.06 -10.63
C GLY A 85 3.60 0.99 -10.71
N ARG A 86 3.67 2.07 -11.50
CA ARG A 86 2.54 2.99 -11.72
C ARG A 86 1.36 2.29 -12.39
N GLU A 87 1.60 1.46 -13.40
CA GLU A 87 0.57 0.65 -14.05
C GLU A 87 -0.09 -0.32 -13.07
N SER A 88 0.70 -0.97 -12.23
CA SER A 88 0.19 -1.90 -11.22
C SER A 88 -0.74 -1.19 -10.23
N ILE A 89 -0.34 -0.02 -9.71
CA ILE A 89 -1.18 0.78 -8.81
C ILE A 89 -2.47 1.26 -9.51
N LYS A 90 -2.40 1.67 -10.78
CA LYS A 90 -3.59 2.04 -11.56
C LYS A 90 -4.55 0.86 -11.72
N LYS A 91 -4.04 -0.33 -12.03
CA LYS A 91 -4.85 -1.57 -12.15
C LYS A 91 -5.55 -1.94 -10.84
N LEU A 92 -4.93 -1.63 -9.71
CA LEU A 92 -5.51 -1.82 -8.37
C LEU A 92 -6.52 -0.73 -7.98
N GLY A 93 -6.82 0.24 -8.85
CA GLY A 93 -7.76 1.33 -8.57
C GLY A 93 -7.17 2.51 -7.80
N TYR A 94 -5.87 2.46 -7.47
CA TYR A 94 -5.20 3.47 -6.64
C TYR A 94 -4.47 4.53 -7.48
N GLY A 95 -4.87 4.73 -8.74
CA GLY A 95 -4.21 5.63 -9.69
C GLY A 95 -4.15 7.11 -9.26
N ASP A 96 -5.03 7.54 -8.36
CA ASP A 96 -4.97 8.90 -7.81
C ASP A 96 -3.79 9.12 -6.86
N LEU A 97 -3.25 8.05 -6.26
CA LEU A 97 -2.15 8.12 -5.29
C LEU A 97 -0.77 8.37 -5.89
N ILE A 98 -0.64 8.26 -7.22
CA ILE A 98 0.61 8.56 -7.93
C ILE A 98 0.70 10.02 -8.40
N LYS A 99 -0.36 10.81 -8.22
CA LYS A 99 -0.36 12.24 -8.55
C LYS A 99 0.56 12.99 -7.57
N GLU A 100 1.18 14.07 -8.03
CA GLU A 100 2.17 14.83 -7.24
C GLU A 100 1.63 15.33 -5.89
N LYS A 101 0.35 15.71 -5.84
CA LYS A 101 -0.33 16.20 -4.63
C LYS A 101 -1.11 15.11 -3.88
N ALA A 102 -0.88 13.85 -4.21
CA ALA A 102 -1.53 12.74 -3.52
C ALA A 102 -1.12 12.71 -2.04
N ASN A 103 -2.10 12.46 -1.17
CA ASN A 103 -1.88 12.31 0.26
C ASN A 103 -2.40 10.94 0.70
N LEU A 104 -1.48 10.00 0.90
CA LEU A 104 -1.78 8.64 1.33
C LEU A 104 -2.52 8.61 2.68
N VAL A 105 -2.15 9.50 3.61
CA VAL A 105 -2.78 9.55 4.94
C VAL A 105 -4.24 9.96 4.84
N LEU A 106 -4.55 10.99 4.04
CA LEU A 106 -5.93 11.40 3.81
C LEU A 106 -6.75 10.31 3.10
N PHE A 107 -6.14 9.63 2.12
CA PHE A 107 -6.78 8.51 1.43
C PHE A 107 -7.13 7.38 2.40
N VAL A 108 -6.14 6.89 3.18
CA VAL A 108 -6.35 5.83 4.17
C VAL A 108 -7.40 6.22 5.21
N GLY A 109 -7.35 7.45 5.72
CA GLY A 109 -8.36 7.95 6.66
C GLY A 109 -9.77 7.93 6.07
N THR A 110 -9.92 8.27 4.79
CA THR A 110 -11.20 8.25 4.09
C THR A 110 -11.71 6.82 3.89
N GLU A 111 -10.84 5.89 3.50
CA GLU A 111 -11.22 4.47 3.33
C GLU A 111 -11.64 3.82 4.65
N ARG A 112 -10.89 4.06 5.74
CA ARG A 112 -11.28 3.59 7.08
C ARG A 112 -12.64 4.13 7.53
N GLN A 113 -12.95 5.39 7.23
CA GLN A 113 -14.27 5.97 7.56
C GLN A 113 -15.40 5.29 6.79
N LYS A 114 -15.19 4.98 5.51
CA LYS A 114 -16.18 4.24 4.70
C LYS A 114 -16.40 2.84 5.26
N GLU A 115 -15.33 2.12 5.57
CA GLU A 115 -15.42 0.76 6.13
C GLU A 115 -16.11 0.76 7.50
N ALA A 116 -15.76 1.70 8.38
CA ALA A 116 -16.44 1.86 9.68
C ALA A 116 -17.94 2.15 9.53
N ALA A 117 -18.32 2.95 8.53
CA ALA A 117 -19.74 3.22 8.24
C ALA A 117 -20.46 1.96 7.75
N LEU A 118 -19.83 1.13 6.91
CA LEU A 118 -20.38 -0.14 6.44
C LEU A 118 -20.56 -1.15 7.56
N VAL A 119 -19.55 -1.31 8.44
CA VAL A 119 -19.63 -2.19 9.61
C VAL A 119 -20.76 -1.75 10.54
N LYS A 120 -20.87 -0.44 10.82
CA LYS A 120 -21.95 0.11 11.64
C LYS A 120 -23.34 -0.16 11.04
N ALA A 121 -23.48 0.01 9.71
CA ALA A 121 -24.73 -0.27 9.02
C ALA A 121 -25.09 -1.76 9.06
N ALA A 122 -24.11 -2.66 8.93
CA ALA A 122 -24.32 -4.10 9.01
C ALA A 122 -24.79 -4.53 10.41
N ILE A 123 -24.15 -4.01 11.47
CA ILE A 123 -24.54 -4.28 12.86
C ILE A 123 -25.92 -3.70 13.20
N SER A 124 -26.29 -2.56 12.60
CA SER A 124 -27.61 -1.94 12.86
C SER A 124 -28.77 -2.68 12.18
N ASN A 125 -28.47 -3.55 11.20
CA ASN A 125 -29.45 -4.34 10.45
C ASN A 125 -29.49 -5.82 10.86
N SER A 126 -28.62 -6.25 11.78
CA SER A 126 -28.55 -7.61 12.35
C SER A 126 -29.19 -7.66 13.73
#